data_AF-A0A399FXV7-F1
#
_entry.id   AF-A0A399FXV7-F1
#
_cell.length_a   1.000
_cell.length_b   1.000
_cell.length_c   1.000
_cell.angle_alpha   90.00
_cell.angle_beta   90.00
_cell.angle_gamma   90.00
#
_symmetry.space_group_name_H-M   'P 1'
#
loop_
_entity.id
_entity.type
_entity.pdbx_description
1 polymer ?
#
loop_
_entity_poly.entity_id
_entity_poly.type
_entity_poly.pdbx_seq_one_letter_code
_entity_poly.pdbx_strand_id
1 'polypeptide(L)'
;MAQKVQVLLIDDLDGGEAEETVSFGIDGSTYEIDLSGDNAARLRAALAPFVEAARKAPAKRAAGRGKQRTAPNRDRSAEIRAWAKAAGKQVSDRGRIPQAIVDEYHAVRG
;
A
#
# COMPACT_ATOMS: atom_id res chain seq x y z
N MET A 1 12.82 26.03 -31.10
CA MET A 1 11.69 25.07 -31.18
C MET A 1 10.96 25.11 -29.85
N ALA A 2 9.63 25.07 -29.82
CA ALA A 2 8.85 25.08 -28.58
C ALA A 2 7.87 23.90 -28.56
N GLN A 3 7.74 23.23 -27.42
CA GLN A 3 6.85 22.09 -27.20
C GLN A 3 5.97 22.35 -25.98
N LYS A 4 4.69 21.98 -26.08
CA LYS A 4 3.74 21.96 -24.95
C LYS A 4 3.33 20.51 -24.70
N VAL A 5 3.51 20.05 -23.46
CA VAL A 5 3.03 18.75 -22.97
C VAL A 5 1.88 19.02 -22.02
N GLN A 6 0.74 18.35 -22.23
CA GLN A 6 -0.42 18.42 -21.35
C GLN A 6 -0.72 17.01 -20.83
N VAL A 7 -0.92 16.89 -19.52
CA VAL A 7 -1.38 15.67 -18.86
C VAL A 7 -2.81 15.94 -18.42
N LEU A 8 -3.75 15.10 -18.85
CA LEU A 8 -5.17 15.19 -18.47
C LEU A 8 -5.59 13.89 -17.81
N LEU A 9 -6.46 13.99 -16.81
CA LEU A 9 -7.22 12.86 -16.31
C LEU A 9 -8.47 12.72 -17.19
N ILE A 10 -8.72 11.52 -17.70
CA ILE A 10 -9.76 11.27 -18.70
C ILE A 10 -10.81 10.35 -18.08
N ASP A 11 -12.08 10.66 -18.30
CA ASP A 11 -13.21 9.83 -17.87
C ASP A 11 -13.22 8.52 -18.66
N ASP A 12 -13.16 7.39 -17.96
CA ASP A 12 -13.06 6.05 -18.55
C ASP A 12 -14.35 5.61 -19.28
N LEU A 13 -15.49 6.28 -19.06
CA LEU A 13 -16.77 5.91 -19.67
C LEU A 13 -17.05 6.66 -20.97
N ASP A 14 -16.71 7.94 -21.04
CA ASP A 14 -17.06 8.80 -22.18
C ASP A 14 -15.86 9.51 -22.83
N GLY A 15 -14.67 9.42 -22.24
CA GLY A 15 -13.45 10.05 -22.75
C GLY A 15 -13.35 11.55 -22.50
N GLY A 16 -14.25 12.13 -21.67
CA GLY A 16 -14.21 13.51 -21.22
C GLY A 16 -13.13 13.79 -20.17
N GLU A 17 -13.17 14.98 -19.56
CA GLU A 17 -12.28 15.30 -18.43
C GLU A 17 -12.80 14.63 -17.16
N ALA A 18 -11.94 13.87 -16.48
CA ALA A 18 -12.25 13.29 -15.18
C ALA A 18 -11.84 14.21 -14.03
N GLU A 19 -12.63 14.18 -12.97
CA GLU A 19 -12.41 14.97 -11.76
C GLU A 19 -11.85 14.11 -10.61
N GLU A 20 -12.20 12.83 -10.56
CA GLU A 20 -11.78 11.94 -9.47
C GLU A 20 -11.68 10.46 -9.88
N THR A 21 -10.82 9.73 -9.17
CA THR A 21 -10.77 8.26 -9.21
C THR A 21 -11.69 7.69 -8.14
N VAL A 22 -12.64 6.83 -8.52
CA VAL A 22 -13.57 6.17 -7.60
C VAL A 22 -13.22 4.70 -7.43
N SER A 23 -12.94 4.27 -6.20
CA SER A 23 -12.78 2.84 -5.88
C SER A 23 -14.12 2.20 -5.51
N PHE A 24 -14.43 1.04 -6.09
CA PHE A 24 -15.62 0.25 -5.77
C PHE A 24 -15.33 -1.26 -5.82
N GLY A 25 -16.30 -2.10 -5.48
CA GLY A 25 -16.08 -3.55 -5.48
C GLY A 25 -17.35 -4.36 -5.68
N ILE A 26 -17.18 -5.51 -6.33
CA ILE A 26 -18.23 -6.50 -6.60
C ILE A 26 -17.59 -7.89 -6.52
N ASP A 27 -18.28 -8.84 -5.88
CA ASP A 27 -17.85 -10.24 -5.71
C ASP A 27 -16.43 -10.43 -5.15
N GLY A 28 -15.98 -9.49 -4.31
CA GLY A 28 -14.68 -9.54 -3.66
C GLY A 28 -13.51 -9.00 -4.49
N SER A 29 -13.76 -8.55 -5.72
CA SER A 29 -12.82 -7.78 -6.53
C SER A 29 -12.97 -6.29 -6.27
N THR A 30 -11.85 -5.57 -6.27
CA THR A 30 -11.81 -4.10 -6.14
C THR A 30 -11.41 -3.51 -7.48
N TYR A 31 -12.12 -2.46 -7.89
CA TYR A 31 -11.94 -1.73 -9.13
C TYR A 31 -11.71 -0.26 -8.82
N GLU A 32 -10.99 0.41 -9.71
CA GLU A 32 -10.82 1.87 -9.75
C GLU A 32 -11.25 2.35 -11.13
N ILE A 33 -11.84 3.55 -11.19
CA ILE A 33 -12.31 4.17 -12.42
C ILE A 33 -12.17 5.68 -12.30
N ASP A 34 -11.61 6.33 -13.32
CA ASP A 34 -11.50 7.77 -13.41
C ASP A 34 -12.77 8.35 -14.03
N LEU A 35 -13.44 9.26 -13.34
CA LEU A 35 -14.76 9.77 -13.71
C LEU A 35 -14.86 11.29 -13.55
N SER A 36 -15.65 11.91 -14.41
CA SER A 36 -16.24 13.24 -14.23
C SER A 36 -17.16 13.26 -13.00
N GLY A 37 -17.43 14.46 -12.47
CA GLY A 37 -18.30 14.62 -11.29
C GLY A 37 -19.70 14.00 -11.49
N ASP A 38 -20.28 14.17 -12.67
CA ASP A 38 -21.60 13.62 -13.01
C ASP A 38 -21.60 12.09 -13.07
N ASN A 39 -20.60 11.49 -13.72
CA ASN A 39 -20.50 10.03 -13.80
C ASN A 39 -20.17 9.41 -12.43
N ALA A 40 -19.34 10.06 -11.62
CA ALA A 40 -19.05 9.64 -10.25
C ALA A 40 -20.31 9.70 -9.36
N ALA A 41 -21.11 10.77 -9.49
CA ALA A 41 -22.39 10.88 -8.80
C ALA A 41 -23.38 9.78 -9.25
N ARG A 42 -23.43 9.50 -10.56
CA ARG A 42 -24.27 8.41 -11.12
C ARG A 42 -23.89 7.05 -10.54
N LEU A 43 -22.60 6.74 -10.43
CA LEU A 43 -22.12 5.48 -9.84
C LEU A 43 -22.56 5.36 -8.36
N ARG A 44 -22.37 6.41 -7.57
CA ARG A 44 -22.76 6.42 -6.14
C ARG A 44 -24.27 6.29 -5.97
N ALA A 45 -25.05 6.98 -6.79
CA ALA A 45 -26.51 6.89 -6.77
C ALA A 45 -27.01 5.49 -7.14
N ALA A 46 -26.41 4.84 -8.14
CA ALA A 46 -26.76 3.47 -8.53
C ALA A 46 -26.50 2.45 -7.41
N LEU A 47 -25.46 2.68 -6.59
CA LEU A 47 -25.12 1.81 -5.46
C LEU A 47 -25.91 2.13 -4.18
N ALA A 48 -26.46 3.33 -4.04
CA ALA A 48 -27.09 3.81 -2.80
C ALA A 48 -28.16 2.88 -2.23
N PRO A 49 -29.14 2.35 -3.01
CA PRO A 49 -30.18 1.48 -2.45
C PRO A 49 -29.61 0.18 -1.86
N PHE A 50 -28.53 -0.34 -2.44
CA PHE A 50 -27.87 -1.54 -1.94
C PHE A 50 -27.06 -1.25 -0.68
N VAL A 51 -26.38 -0.10 -0.63
CA VAL A 51 -25.60 0.35 0.53
C VAL A 51 -26.52 0.61 1.73
N GLU A 52 -27.68 1.23 1.52
CA GLU A 52 -28.65 1.52 2.57
C GLU A 52 -29.25 0.25 3.20
N ALA A 53 -29.53 -0.77 2.39
CA ALA A 53 -30.06 -2.06 2.86
C ALA A 53 -28.97 -3.00 3.42
N ALA A 54 -27.70 -2.76 3.10
CA ALA A 54 -26.59 -3.63 3.47
C ALA A 54 -26.05 -3.33 4.88
N ARG A 55 -25.47 -4.37 5.50
CA ARG A 55 -24.59 -4.21 6.66
C ARG A 55 -23.13 -4.09 6.19
N LYS A 56 -22.33 -3.32 6.92
CA LYS A 56 -20.88 -3.30 6.68
C LYS A 56 -20.30 -4.70 6.83
N ALA A 57 -19.61 -5.16 5.78
CA ALA A 57 -18.83 -6.38 5.87
C ALA A 57 -17.65 -6.17 6.82
N PRO A 58 -17.23 -7.21 7.58
CA PRO A 58 -16.00 -7.13 8.35
C PRO A 58 -14.84 -6.81 7.38
N ALA A 59 -13.99 -5.86 7.75
CA ALA A 59 -12.84 -5.51 6.94
C ALA A 59 -12.00 -6.78 6.69
N LYS A 60 -11.93 -7.23 5.43
CA LYS A 60 -10.92 -8.22 5.03
C LYS A 60 -9.59 -7.56 5.35
N ARG A 61 -8.87 -8.09 6.36
CA ARG A 61 -7.52 -7.62 6.64
C ARG A 61 -6.75 -7.76 5.34
N ALA A 62 -6.35 -6.64 4.74
CA ALA A 62 -5.46 -6.65 3.60
C ALA A 62 -4.25 -7.49 4.01
N ALA A 63 -4.13 -8.68 3.42
CA ALA A 63 -2.98 -9.54 3.56
C ALA A 63 -1.83 -8.82 2.85
N GLY A 64 -1.22 -7.81 3.50
CA GLY A 64 -0.28 -6.96 2.81
C GLY A 64 0.30 -5.79 3.60
N ARG A 65 -0.40 -5.24 4.61
CA ARG A 65 0.24 -4.24 5.48
C ARG A 65 1.01 -4.98 6.57
N GLY A 66 2.19 -5.47 6.19
CA GLY A 66 3.17 -6.06 7.09
C GLY A 66 3.25 -5.22 8.36
N LYS A 67 2.98 -5.85 9.51
CA LYS A 67 3.03 -5.27 10.85
C LYS A 67 4.12 -4.20 10.91
N GLN A 68 3.71 -2.93 10.98
CA GLN A 68 4.65 -1.81 11.10
C GLN A 68 5.54 -2.14 12.30
N ARG A 69 6.82 -2.40 12.03
CA ARG A 69 7.77 -2.78 13.09
C ARG A 69 7.83 -1.64 14.11
N THR A 70 7.48 -1.97 15.35
CA THR A 70 7.51 -1.06 16.50
C THR A 70 8.93 -0.51 16.69
N ALA A 71 9.06 0.72 17.22
CA ALA A 71 10.35 1.40 17.40
C ALA A 71 11.44 0.53 18.07
N PRO A 72 11.15 -0.25 19.13
CA PRO A 72 12.14 -1.14 19.76
C PRO A 72 12.71 -2.20 18.80
N ASN A 73 11.92 -2.61 17.81
CA ASN A 73 12.35 -3.59 16.81
C ASN A 73 13.20 -2.93 15.71
N ARG A 74 13.14 -1.61 15.53
CA ARG A 74 14.01 -0.89 14.59
C ARG A 74 15.41 -0.72 15.17
N ASP A 75 15.50 -0.28 16.43
CA ASP A 75 16.77 -0.01 17.11
C ASP A 75 17.61 -1.28 17.24
N ARG A 76 17.00 -2.38 17.72
CA ARG A 76 17.65 -3.71 17.78
C ARG A 76 18.18 -4.18 16.43
N SER A 77 17.48 -3.90 15.34
CA SER A 77 17.98 -4.25 14.00
C SER A 77 19.05 -3.31 13.47
N ALA A 78 19.10 -2.06 13.91
CA ALA A 78 20.23 -1.19 13.61
C ALA A 78 21.50 -1.70 14.31
N GLU A 79 21.38 -2.09 15.58
CA GLU A 79 22.47 -2.68 16.38
C GLU A 79 23.01 -3.98 15.76
N ILE A 80 22.14 -4.93 15.42
CA ILE A 80 22.55 -6.20 14.80
C ILE A 80 23.26 -5.95 13.47
N ARG A 81 22.81 -4.98 12.66
CA ARG A 81 23.50 -4.64 11.40
C ARG A 81 24.85 -3.98 11.63
N ALA A 82 24.95 -3.07 12.59
CA ALA A 82 26.22 -2.41 12.91
C ALA A 82 27.26 -3.45 13.38
N TRP A 83 26.85 -4.35 14.26
CA TRP A 83 27.70 -5.48 14.68
C TRP A 83 28.08 -6.38 13.51
N ALA A 84 27.12 -6.78 12.67
CA ALA A 84 27.36 -7.67 11.54
C ALA A 84 28.37 -7.07 10.55
N LYS A 85 28.24 -5.77 10.24
CA LYS A 85 29.20 -5.05 9.40
C LYS A 85 30.59 -4.99 10.02
N ALA A 86 30.68 -4.69 11.32
CA ALA A 86 31.95 -4.68 12.05
C ALA A 86 32.61 -6.07 12.11
N ALA A 87 31.80 -7.14 12.16
CA ALA A 87 32.24 -8.52 12.11
C ALA A 87 32.50 -9.04 10.68
N GLY A 88 32.45 -8.18 9.65
CA GLY A 88 32.70 -8.55 8.25
C GLY A 88 31.61 -9.40 7.60
N LYS A 89 30.40 -9.46 8.19
CA LYS A 89 29.29 -10.27 7.70
C LYS A 89 28.48 -9.52 6.63
N GLN A 90 28.04 -10.26 5.61
CA GLN A 90 27.19 -9.72 4.56
C GLN A 90 25.76 -9.52 5.09
N VAL A 91 25.36 -8.26 5.26
CA VAL A 91 24.01 -7.89 5.71
C VAL A 91 23.44 -6.76 4.85
N SER A 92 22.17 -6.86 4.48
CA SER A 92 21.47 -5.81 3.73
C SER A 92 21.28 -4.55 4.58
N ASP A 93 21.47 -3.38 3.97
CA ASP A 93 21.26 -2.07 4.60
C ASP A 93 19.80 -1.85 5.05
N ARG A 94 18.85 -2.48 4.35
CA ARG A 94 17.42 -2.37 4.64
C ARG A 94 16.72 -3.73 4.60
N GLY A 95 15.57 -3.82 5.27
CA GLY A 95 14.74 -5.01 5.28
C GLY A 95 15.09 -6.02 6.40
N ARG A 96 14.64 -7.26 6.23
CA ARG A 96 14.82 -8.34 7.22
C ARG A 96 16.30 -8.73 7.30
N ILE A 97 16.81 -8.86 8.51
CA ILE A 97 18.17 -9.39 8.76
C ILE A 97 18.08 -10.92 8.67
N PRO A 98 18.99 -11.61 7.96
CA PRO A 98 19.06 -13.06 7.94
C PRO A 98 19.10 -13.64 9.35
N GLN A 99 18.30 -14.67 9.62
CA GLN A 99 18.16 -15.24 10.97
C GLN A 99 19.51 -15.73 11.52
N ALA A 100 20.34 -16.33 10.69
CA ALA A 100 21.70 -16.76 11.06
C ALA A 100 22.55 -15.63 11.67
N ILE A 101 22.44 -14.39 11.16
CA ILE A 101 23.17 -13.23 11.69
C ILE A 101 22.59 -12.79 13.05
N VAL A 102 21.26 -12.88 13.20
CA VAL A 102 20.58 -12.57 14.46
C VAL A 102 20.99 -13.57 15.54
N ASP A 103 21.02 -14.85 15.22
CA ASP A 103 21.38 -15.92 16.16
C ASP A 103 22.84 -15.80 16.59
N GLU A 104 23.74 -15.51 15.66
CA GLU A 104 25.16 -15.32 15.97
C GLU A 104 25.42 -14.05 16.81
N TYR A 105 24.68 -12.97 16.56
CA TYR A 105 24.71 -11.78 17.43
C TYR A 105 24.34 -12.13 18.87
N HIS A 106 23.30 -12.95 19.05
CA HIS A 106 22.87 -13.42 20.37
C HIS A 106 23.85 -14.39 21.01
N ALA A 107 24.53 -15.23 20.23
CA ALA A 107 25.56 -16.13 20.75
C ALA A 107 26.82 -15.40 21.23
N VAL A 108 27.14 -14.25 20.65
CA VAL A 108 28.34 -13.46 21.01
C VAL A 108 28.07 -12.44 22.11
N ARG A 109 26.81 -11.99 22.28
CA ARG A 109 26.42 -10.95 23.26
C ARG A 109 25.50 -11.44 24.39
N GLY A 110 25.19 -12.72 24.42
CA GLY A 110 24.56 -13.42 25.56
C GLY A 110 25.64 -14.05 26.43
#